data_AF-A0AAW2RDJ6-F1
#
_entry.id   AF-A0AAW2RDJ6-F1
#
_cell.length_a   1.000
_cell.length_b   1.000
_cell.length_c   1.000
_cell.angle_alpha   90.00
_cell.angle_beta   90.00
_cell.angle_gamma   90.00
#
_symmetry.space_group_name_H-M   'P 1'
#
loop_
_entity.id
_entity.type
_entity.pdbx_description
1 polymer ?
#
loop_
_entity_poly.entity_id
_entity_poly.type
_entity_poly.pdbx_seq_one_letter_code
_entity_poly.pdbx_strand_id
1 'polypeptide(L)'
;MTLFTLSASGPGLRSTCYKKDEYYATNSQTALYSVALYLVAQGFGGMKSCILFYRVDQFDDGDEVEKGHKSSLFNWWYFSINIGMLIGCSVPVRIQVNIGWGWNFGVSAVAMAIDIVFFFIETRLNRYQKPGGNPLTPLCQVLVAFLRKYRVEVPGDKPFLYEIADAEFNTVVSRKLDHTNQFCFLDKTTMEKESDHSNGSVNPWRLSTVTHVVDMKWIICMLPVLANGIIFNTIFRHLSNLFLLEVEYMDA
;
A
#
# COMPACT_ATOMS: atom_id res chain seq x y z
N MET A 1 15.63 8.51 8.82
CA MET A 1 17.04 8.62 8.39
C MET A 1 17.92 9.27 9.45
N THR A 2 17.56 10.40 10.04
CA THR A 2 18.35 11.06 11.10
C THR A 2 18.66 10.16 12.30
N LEU A 3 17.68 9.40 12.81
CA LEU A 3 17.90 8.40 13.88
C LEU A 3 18.85 7.27 13.47
N PHE A 4 18.81 6.84 12.20
CA PHE A 4 19.77 5.87 11.65
C PHE A 4 21.19 6.42 11.61
N THR A 5 21.34 7.66 11.15
CA THR A 5 22.63 8.35 11.14
C THR A 5 23.18 8.53 12.55
N LEU A 6 22.31 8.88 13.51
CA LEU A 6 22.68 9.00 14.92
C LEU A 6 23.10 7.65 15.51
N SER A 7 22.39 6.56 15.18
CA SER A 7 22.77 5.21 15.60
C SER A 7 24.11 4.75 15.01
N ALA A 8 24.45 5.20 13.80
CA ALA A 8 25.68 4.79 13.11
C ALA A 8 26.90 5.67 13.44
N SER A 9 26.68 6.96 13.75
CA SER A 9 27.74 7.97 13.89
C SER A 9 27.79 8.64 15.26
N GLY A 10 26.79 8.44 16.11
CA GLY A 10 26.71 9.07 17.43
C GLY A 10 27.76 8.51 18.40
N PRO A 11 28.59 9.37 19.03
CA PRO A 11 29.50 8.91 20.08
C PRO A 11 28.71 8.29 21.24
N GLY A 12 29.03 7.04 21.59
CA GLY A 12 28.31 6.23 22.60
C GLY A 12 27.13 5.41 22.08
N LEU A 13 26.64 5.67 20.87
CA LEU A 13 25.52 4.94 20.24
C LEU A 13 25.97 3.94 19.17
N ARG A 14 27.17 4.12 18.63
CA ARG A 14 27.82 3.17 17.74
C ARG A 14 28.27 1.92 18.53
N SER A 15 28.10 0.74 17.94
CA SER A 15 28.67 -0.49 18.50
C SER A 15 30.19 -0.36 18.60
N THR A 16 30.72 -0.59 19.79
CA THR A 16 32.15 -0.48 20.06
C THR A 16 32.85 -1.78 19.65
N CYS A 17 33.80 -1.67 18.72
CA CYS A 17 34.61 -2.78 18.26
C CYS A 17 35.77 -3.00 19.27
N TYR A 18 35.77 -4.12 19.99
CA TYR A 18 36.82 -4.43 20.98
C TYR A 18 37.93 -5.32 20.38
N LYS A 19 37.62 -6.06 19.31
CA LYS A 19 38.55 -6.84 18.47
C LYS A 19 38.04 -6.89 17.02
N LYS A 20 38.97 -7.08 16.07
CA LYS A 20 38.65 -7.40 14.66
C LYS A 20 37.70 -8.61 14.67
N ASP A 21 36.44 -8.37 14.30
CA ASP A 21 35.34 -9.34 14.15
C ASP A 21 34.48 -9.71 15.39
N GLU A 22 34.65 -9.05 16.55
CA GLU A 22 33.72 -9.19 17.68
C GLU A 22 33.06 -7.85 18.04
N TYR A 23 31.80 -7.70 17.62
CA TYR A 23 30.97 -6.52 17.89
C TYR A 23 29.98 -6.80 19.02
N TYR A 24 30.14 -6.13 20.17
CA TYR A 24 29.15 -6.15 21.25
C TYR A 24 28.23 -4.93 21.11
N ALA A 25 26.98 -5.16 20.76
CA ALA A 25 25.93 -4.14 20.79
C ALA A 25 25.20 -4.22 22.13
N THR A 26 25.04 -3.08 22.80
CA THR A 26 24.19 -3.02 24.00
C THR A 26 22.72 -3.20 23.60
N ASN A 27 21.90 -3.82 24.46
CA ASN A 27 20.46 -3.97 24.20
C ASN A 27 19.77 -2.64 23.82
N SER A 28 20.21 -1.52 24.39
CA SER A 28 19.73 -0.18 24.06
C SER A 28 20.10 0.28 22.64
N GLN A 29 21.30 -0.06 22.16
CA GLN A 29 21.78 0.25 20.81
C GLN A 29 21.01 -0.56 19.77
N THR A 30 20.81 -1.85 20.02
CA THR A 30 19.99 -2.72 19.15
C THR A 30 18.54 -2.25 19.11
N ALA A 31 17.95 -1.93 20.26
CA ALA A 31 16.58 -1.42 20.33
C ALA A 31 16.42 -0.10 19.55
N LEU A 32 17.37 0.84 19.68
CA LEU A 32 17.35 2.09 18.93
C LEU A 32 17.41 1.84 17.41
N TYR A 33 18.30 0.96 16.98
CA TYR A 33 18.43 0.58 15.57
C TYR A 33 17.15 -0.08 15.03
N SER A 34 16.53 -0.98 15.79
CA SER A 34 15.25 -1.59 15.44
C SER A 34 14.13 -0.56 15.33
N VAL A 35 14.03 0.37 16.27
CA VAL A 35 13.03 1.46 16.19
C VAL A 35 13.26 2.32 14.96
N ALA A 36 14.52 2.67 14.65
CA ALA A 36 14.86 3.42 13.45
C ALA A 36 14.45 2.67 12.17
N LEU A 37 14.70 1.35 12.10
CA LEU A 37 14.27 0.47 11.01
C LEU A 37 12.77 0.50 10.80
N TYR A 38 11.99 0.32 11.87
CA TYR A 38 10.54 0.33 11.79
C TYR A 38 9.97 1.68 11.34
N LEU A 39 10.55 2.78 11.82
CA LEU A 39 10.14 4.13 11.39
C LEU A 39 10.40 4.36 9.89
N VAL A 40 11.56 3.91 9.38
CA VAL A 40 11.86 4.00 7.95
C VAL A 40 10.92 3.10 7.13
N ALA A 41 10.68 1.88 7.58
CA ALA A 41 9.76 0.96 6.91
C ALA A 41 8.33 1.53 6.83
N GLN A 42 7.84 2.09 7.93
CA GLN A 42 6.52 2.74 7.99
C GLN A 42 6.46 3.97 7.08
N GLY A 43 7.46 4.84 7.11
CA GLY A 43 7.51 6.03 6.25
C GLY A 43 7.54 5.69 4.77
N PHE A 44 8.38 4.73 4.37
CA PHE A 44 8.48 4.29 2.98
C PHE A 44 7.20 3.59 2.50
N GLY A 45 6.61 2.74 3.33
CA GLY A 45 5.34 2.08 3.02
C GLY A 45 4.20 3.06 2.83
N GLY A 46 4.07 4.05 3.74
CA GLY A 46 3.07 5.11 3.64
C GLY A 46 3.22 5.94 2.37
N MET A 47 4.42 6.48 2.13
CA MET A 47 4.72 7.31 0.95
C MET A 47 4.46 6.55 -0.36
N LYS A 48 4.92 5.31 -0.47
CA LYS A 48 4.76 4.52 -1.70
C LYS A 48 3.29 4.26 -2.04
N SER A 49 2.43 4.14 -1.02
CA SER A 49 1.01 3.88 -1.21
C SER A 49 0.24 5.08 -1.77
N CYS A 50 0.66 6.31 -1.47
CA CYS A 50 -0.10 7.52 -1.81
C CYS A 50 0.49 8.32 -2.97
N ILE A 51 1.80 8.30 -3.19
CA ILE A 51 2.48 9.24 -4.11
C ILE A 51 1.98 9.15 -5.56
N LEU A 52 1.66 7.94 -6.03
CA LEU A 52 1.21 7.73 -7.40
C LEU A 52 -0.20 8.28 -7.61
N PHE A 53 -1.12 7.97 -6.69
CA PHE A 53 -2.48 8.50 -6.71
C PHE A 53 -2.47 10.02 -6.63
N TYR A 54 -1.71 10.58 -5.69
CA TYR A 54 -1.57 12.03 -5.55
C TYR A 54 -1.16 12.73 -6.85
N ARG A 55 -0.25 12.12 -7.60
CA ARG A 55 0.26 12.66 -8.87
C ARG A 55 -0.71 12.46 -10.04
N VAL A 56 -1.42 11.33 -10.06
CA VAL A 56 -2.49 11.04 -11.03
C VAL A 56 -3.66 12.01 -10.88
N ASP A 57 -4.01 12.30 -9.63
CA ASP A 57 -5.14 13.14 -9.23
C ASP A 57 -4.98 14.62 -9.64
N GLN A 58 -3.79 15.01 -10.10
CA GLN A 58 -3.54 16.36 -10.63
C GLN A 58 -4.09 16.58 -12.05
N PHE A 59 -4.30 15.50 -12.80
CA PHE A 59 -4.74 15.54 -14.20
C PHE A 59 -6.23 15.22 -14.30
N ASP A 60 -6.95 16.02 -15.07
CA ASP A 60 -8.35 15.73 -15.42
C ASP A 60 -8.41 14.71 -16.56
N ASP A 61 -9.15 13.62 -16.34
CA ASP A 61 -9.37 12.59 -17.36
C ASP A 61 -10.38 13.03 -18.43
N GLY A 62 -11.09 14.14 -18.21
CA GLY A 62 -12.02 14.75 -19.17
C GLY A 62 -11.36 15.59 -20.26
N ASP A 63 -10.10 15.99 -20.08
CA ASP A 63 -9.32 16.77 -21.06
C ASP A 63 -8.31 15.86 -21.77
N GLU A 64 -8.45 15.72 -23.09
CA GLU A 64 -7.55 14.90 -23.92
C GLU A 64 -6.09 15.39 -23.89
N VAL A 65 -5.86 16.69 -23.67
CA VAL A 65 -4.50 17.25 -23.56
C VAL A 65 -3.86 16.86 -22.22
N GLU A 66 -4.58 17.07 -21.10
CA GLU A 66 -4.09 16.69 -19.76
C GLU A 66 -3.88 15.17 -19.66
N LYS A 67 -4.72 14.36 -20.30
CA LYS A 67 -4.56 12.90 -20.40
C LYS A 67 -3.29 12.47 -21.12
N GLY A 68 -2.91 13.16 -22.19
CA GLY A 68 -1.63 12.97 -22.87
C GLY A 68 -0.44 13.26 -21.94
N HIS A 69 -0.51 14.36 -21.19
CA HIS A 69 0.51 14.72 -20.20
C HIS A 69 0.59 13.73 -19.03
N LYS A 70 -0.55 13.19 -18.57
CA LYS A 70 -0.62 12.14 -17.54
C LYS A 70 0.18 10.91 -17.94
N SER A 71 -0.01 10.42 -19.18
CA SER A 71 0.76 9.27 -19.71
C SER A 71 2.26 9.57 -19.81
N SER A 72 2.63 10.75 -20.32
CA SER A 72 4.03 11.17 -20.39
C SER A 72 4.68 11.26 -19.01
N LEU A 73 3.95 11.75 -18.00
CA LEU A 73 4.41 11.80 -16.62
C LEU A 73 4.69 10.41 -16.06
N PHE A 74 3.86 9.40 -16.35
CA PHE A 74 4.15 8.03 -15.94
C PHE A 74 5.45 7.52 -16.58
N ASN A 75 5.66 7.77 -17.87
CA ASN A 75 6.89 7.37 -18.56
C ASN A 75 8.12 8.02 -17.92
N TRP A 76 8.08 9.32 -17.65
CA TRP A 76 9.18 10.04 -16.98
C TRP A 76 9.41 9.54 -15.54
N TRP A 77 8.34 9.21 -14.82
CA TRP A 77 8.43 8.65 -13.48
C TRP A 77 9.11 7.27 -13.50
N TYR A 78 8.69 6.37 -14.40
CA TYR A 78 9.33 5.05 -14.56
C TYR A 78 10.79 5.18 -14.97
N PHE A 79 11.11 6.07 -15.92
CA PHE A 79 12.49 6.32 -16.35
C PHE A 79 13.36 6.79 -15.17
N SER A 80 12.86 7.74 -14.38
CA SER A 80 13.56 8.27 -13.21
C SER A 80 13.78 7.22 -12.12
N ILE A 81 12.82 6.33 -11.89
CA ILE A 81 12.98 5.20 -10.94
C ILE A 81 14.07 4.24 -11.40
N ASN A 82 14.11 3.89 -12.68
CA ASN A 82 15.12 2.97 -13.21
C ASN A 82 16.53 3.57 -13.08
N ILE A 83 16.71 4.84 -13.42
CA ILE A 83 17.99 5.54 -13.21
C ILE A 83 18.33 5.61 -11.72
N GLY A 84 17.36 5.96 -10.87
CA GLY A 84 17.55 6.01 -9.42
C GLY A 84 17.98 4.66 -8.84
N MET A 85 17.45 3.56 -9.37
CA MET A 85 17.84 2.21 -8.97
C MET A 85 19.28 1.88 -9.39
N LEU A 86 19.69 2.23 -10.61
CA LEU A 86 21.08 2.05 -11.08
C LEU A 86 22.08 2.81 -10.21
N ILE A 87 21.76 4.07 -9.88
CA ILE A 87 22.57 4.88 -8.97
C ILE A 87 22.55 4.30 -7.55
N GLY A 88 21.38 3.87 -7.07
CA GLY A 88 21.18 3.31 -5.74
C GLY A 88 21.91 1.99 -5.49
N CYS A 89 22.11 1.18 -6.52
CA CYS A 89 22.90 -0.05 -6.44
C CYS A 89 24.41 0.17 -6.50
N SER A 90 24.89 1.35 -6.93
CA SER A 90 26.31 1.60 -7.18
C SER A 90 26.94 2.62 -6.23
N VAL A 91 26.37 3.82 -6.13
CA VAL A 91 26.94 4.94 -5.37
C VAL A 91 26.87 4.71 -3.85
N PRO A 92 25.71 4.35 -3.25
CA PRO A 92 25.61 4.06 -1.82
C PRO A 92 26.57 2.96 -1.37
N VAL A 93 26.70 1.89 -2.15
CA VAL A 93 27.59 0.76 -1.84
C VAL A 93 29.04 1.21 -1.76
N ARG A 94 29.50 2.04 -2.71
CA ARG A 94 30.85 2.62 -2.67
C ARG A 94 31.10 3.50 -1.45
N ILE A 95 30.11 4.30 -1.05
CA ILE A 95 30.19 5.14 0.14
C ILE A 95 30.26 4.26 1.40
N GLN A 96 29.44 3.21 1.48
CA GLN A 96 29.41 2.28 2.61
C GLN A 96 30.75 1.57 2.81
N VAL A 97 31.37 1.08 1.73
CA VAL A 97 32.64 0.33 1.80
C VAL A 97 33.84 1.24 2.06
N ASN A 98 33.92 2.40 1.40
CA ASN A 98 35.12 3.24 1.47
C ASN A 98 35.12 4.24 2.65
N ILE A 99 33.95 4.77 3.02
CA ILE A 99 33.82 5.91 3.96
C ILE A 99 33.07 5.47 5.23
N GLY A 100 32.13 4.53 5.08
CA GLY A 100 31.40 3.92 6.17
C GLY A 100 29.90 4.26 6.21
N TRP A 101 29.19 3.53 7.07
CA TRP A 101 27.73 3.57 7.19
C TRP A 101 27.14 4.92 7.61
N GLY A 102 27.82 5.67 8.48
CA GLY A 102 27.35 6.98 8.96
C GLY A 102 27.20 8.00 7.83
N TRP A 103 28.17 8.05 6.91
CA TRP A 103 28.11 8.95 5.75
C TRP A 103 27.01 8.56 4.77
N ASN A 104 26.83 7.26 4.52
CA ASN A 104 25.75 6.78 3.67
C ASN A 104 24.37 7.21 4.20
N PHE A 105 24.09 6.97 5.49
CA PHE A 105 22.82 7.40 6.09
C PHE A 105 22.68 8.92 6.17
N GLY A 106 23.78 9.65 6.35
CA GLY A 106 23.81 11.11 6.31
C GLY A 106 23.39 11.67 4.95
N VAL A 107 23.97 11.16 3.86
CA VAL A 107 23.59 11.55 2.49
C VAL A 107 22.12 11.26 2.21
N SER A 108 21.62 10.08 2.62
CA SER A 108 20.20 9.75 2.48
C SER A 108 19.29 10.67 3.31
N ALA A 109 19.74 11.11 4.49
CA ALA A 109 18.98 12.06 5.32
C ALA A 109 18.87 13.44 4.67
N VAL A 110 19.95 13.93 4.06
CA VAL A 110 19.95 15.21 3.32
C VAL A 110 19.05 15.13 2.09
N ALA A 111 19.16 14.04 1.31
CA ALA A 111 18.28 13.84 0.15
C ALA A 111 16.80 13.84 0.55
N MET A 112 16.45 13.19 1.66
CA MET A 112 15.07 13.17 2.17
C MET A 112 14.61 14.54 2.67
N ALA A 113 15.50 15.33 3.27
CA ALA A 113 15.18 16.70 3.67
C ALA A 113 14.91 17.60 2.46
N ILE A 114 15.69 17.45 1.39
CA ILE A 114 15.49 18.16 0.12
C ILE A 114 14.13 17.78 -0.50
N ASP A 115 13.80 16.49 -0.53
CA ASP A 115 12.52 15.97 -1.03
C ASP A 115 11.32 16.58 -0.28
N ILE A 116 11.40 16.65 1.06
CA ILE A 116 10.36 17.29 1.89
C ILE A 116 10.19 18.78 1.54
N VAL A 117 11.29 19.50 1.30
CA VAL A 117 11.22 20.93 0.90
C VAL A 117 10.53 21.07 -0.45
N PHE A 118 10.89 20.26 -1.44
CA PHE A 118 10.23 20.26 -2.74
C PHE A 118 8.75 19.90 -2.62
N PHE A 119 8.40 18.90 -1.80
CA PHE A 119 7.02 18.54 -1.54
C PHE A 119 6.21 19.72 -1.00
N PHE A 120 6.74 20.49 -0.05
CA PHE A 120 6.03 21.68 0.49
C PHE A 120 5.86 22.79 -0.55
N ILE A 121 6.84 22.96 -1.46
CA ILE A 121 6.72 23.90 -2.58
C ILE A 121 5.61 23.45 -3.53
N GLU A 122 5.61 22.17 -3.91
CA GLU A 122 4.59 21.57 -4.77
C GLU A 122 3.19 21.64 -4.14
N THR A 123 3.08 21.42 -2.82
CA THR A 123 1.81 21.45 -2.07
C THR A 123 1.01 22.74 -2.30
N ARG A 124 1.66 23.88 -2.57
CA ARG A 124 0.98 25.16 -2.87
C ARG A 124 0.39 25.25 -4.26
N LEU A 125 0.89 24.45 -5.21
CA LEU A 125 0.51 24.47 -6.62
C LEU A 125 -0.47 23.35 -7.00
N ASN A 126 -0.71 22.41 -6.08
CA ASN A 126 -1.48 21.20 -6.36
C ASN A 126 -3.00 21.40 -6.20
N ARG A 127 -3.75 20.69 -7.05
CA ARG A 127 -5.21 20.52 -6.96
C ARG A 127 -5.52 19.47 -5.90
N TYR A 128 -6.47 19.77 -5.00
CA TYR A 128 -6.91 18.84 -3.97
C TYR A 128 -8.21 18.15 -4.38
N GLN A 129 -8.17 16.83 -4.45
CA GLN A 129 -9.37 16.02 -4.66
C GLN A 129 -10.19 15.92 -3.38
N LYS A 130 -11.51 15.83 -3.52
CA LYS A 130 -12.40 15.59 -2.36
C LYS A 130 -12.12 14.19 -1.81
N PRO A 131 -12.10 14.00 -0.48
CA PRO A 131 -11.85 12.70 0.11
C PRO A 131 -12.92 11.69 -0.34
N GLY A 132 -12.50 10.70 -1.13
CA GLY A 132 -13.29 9.51 -1.41
C GLY A 132 -13.46 8.72 -0.11
N GLY A 133 -14.69 8.30 0.21
CA GLY A 133 -14.96 7.54 1.43
C GLY A 133 -14.11 6.28 1.57
N ASN A 134 -14.13 5.66 2.75
CA ASN A 134 -13.30 4.48 3.02
C ASN A 134 -13.81 3.24 2.25
N PRO A 135 -13.06 2.69 1.28
CA PRO A 135 -13.48 1.52 0.50
C PRO A 135 -13.53 0.23 1.32
N LEU A 136 -12.89 0.18 2.50
CA LEU A 136 -12.93 -0.98 3.39
C LEU A 136 -14.24 -1.07 4.18
N THR A 137 -14.90 0.07 4.42
CA THR A 137 -16.15 0.11 5.19
C THR A 137 -17.27 -0.72 4.56
N PRO A 138 -17.59 -0.58 3.25
CA PRO A 138 -18.59 -1.43 2.62
C PRO A 138 -18.19 -2.91 2.58
N LEU A 139 -16.90 -3.24 2.47
CA LEU A 139 -16.42 -4.64 2.54
C LEU A 139 -16.67 -5.26 3.92
N CYS A 140 -16.37 -4.51 4.99
CA CYS A 140 -16.67 -4.95 6.35
C CYS A 140 -18.18 -5.09 6.58
N GLN A 141 -18.99 -4.19 6.02
CA GLN A 141 -20.45 -4.28 6.09
C GLN A 141 -20.98 -5.57 5.44
N VAL A 142 -20.50 -5.91 4.23
CA VAL A 142 -20.87 -7.15 3.54
C VAL A 142 -20.46 -8.38 4.35
N LEU A 143 -19.24 -8.40 4.90
CA LEU A 143 -18.76 -9.51 5.73
C LEU A 143 -19.61 -9.68 7.00
N VAL A 144 -19.95 -8.59 7.69
CA VAL A 144 -20.79 -8.61 8.90
C VAL A 144 -22.22 -9.04 8.56
N ALA A 145 -22.80 -8.52 7.48
CA ALA A 145 -24.12 -8.91 7.01
C ALA A 145 -24.17 -10.40 6.63
N PHE A 146 -23.11 -10.90 5.98
CA PHE A 146 -22.94 -12.32 5.65
C PHE A 146 -22.91 -13.21 6.89
N LEU A 147 -22.04 -12.90 7.85
CA LEU A 147 -21.91 -13.70 9.07
C LEU A 147 -23.23 -13.76 9.87
N ARG A 148 -23.99 -12.67 9.87
CA ARG A 148 -25.31 -12.61 10.53
C ARG A 148 -26.39 -13.42 9.80
N LYS A 149 -26.36 -13.47 8.47
CA LYS A 149 -27.35 -14.19 7.64
C LYS A 149 -26.88 -15.59 7.22
N TYR A 150 -25.68 -16.03 7.62
CA TYR A 150 -25.06 -17.29 7.18
C TYR A 150 -25.91 -18.54 7.47
N ARG A 151 -26.62 -18.56 8.61
CA ARG A 151 -27.46 -19.69 9.06
C ARG A 151 -28.89 -19.68 8.51
N VAL A 152 -29.24 -18.72 7.66
CA VAL A 152 -30.59 -18.63 7.08
C VAL A 152 -30.64 -19.44 5.79
N GLU A 153 -31.62 -20.33 5.70
CA GLU A 153 -31.93 -21.08 4.48
C GLU A 153 -32.55 -20.17 3.43
N VAL A 154 -32.13 -20.35 2.18
CA VAL A 154 -32.51 -19.51 1.04
C VAL A 154 -33.71 -20.14 0.37
N PRO A 155 -34.89 -19.47 0.32
CA PRO A 155 -36.00 -19.93 -0.49
C PRO A 155 -35.60 -19.90 -1.97
N GLY A 156 -35.86 -20.99 -2.70
CA GLY A 156 -35.40 -21.25 -4.05
C GLY A 156 -36.04 -20.42 -5.17
N ASP A 157 -36.77 -19.35 -4.85
CA ASP A 157 -37.46 -18.52 -5.85
C ASP A 157 -36.88 -17.10 -5.90
N LYS A 158 -36.55 -16.71 -7.14
CA LYS A 158 -35.88 -15.47 -7.58
C LYS A 158 -36.09 -14.29 -6.60
N PRO A 159 -35.06 -13.92 -5.81
CA PRO A 159 -35.23 -12.90 -4.78
C PRO A 159 -35.21 -11.50 -5.41
N PHE A 160 -36.14 -10.65 -4.95
CA PHE A 160 -36.08 -9.20 -5.09
C PHE A 160 -34.72 -8.70 -4.59
N LEU A 161 -33.87 -8.26 -5.51
CA LEU A 161 -32.54 -7.73 -5.23
C LEU A 161 -32.67 -6.23 -4.93
N TYR A 162 -32.23 -5.80 -3.75
CA TYR A 162 -32.24 -4.41 -3.35
C TYR A 162 -31.14 -3.61 -4.09
N GLU A 163 -31.53 -2.82 -5.08
CA GLU A 163 -30.72 -1.76 -5.70
C GLU A 163 -31.22 -0.40 -5.17
N ILE A 164 -30.31 0.45 -4.68
CA ILE A 164 -30.64 1.83 -4.35
C ILE A 164 -30.89 2.55 -5.67
N ALA A 165 -32.13 2.98 -5.89
CA ALA A 165 -32.54 3.71 -7.09
C ALA A 165 -31.77 5.04 -7.22
N ASP A 166 -30.85 5.08 -8.19
CA ASP A 166 -30.46 6.14 -9.14
C ASP A 166 -30.32 7.63 -8.73
N ALA A 167 -30.59 8.05 -7.49
CA ALA A 167 -30.60 9.48 -7.15
C ALA A 167 -29.30 10.03 -6.53
N GLU A 168 -28.46 9.21 -5.89
CA GLU A 168 -27.21 9.66 -5.22
C GLU A 168 -25.91 9.18 -5.89
N PHE A 169 -26.02 8.48 -7.02
CA PHE A 169 -24.89 7.78 -7.66
C PHE A 169 -24.09 8.60 -8.68
N ASN A 170 -24.30 9.92 -8.75
CA ASN A 170 -23.67 10.78 -9.76
C ASN A 170 -22.27 11.29 -9.39
N THR A 171 -21.61 10.77 -8.36
CA THR A 171 -20.26 11.25 -7.96
C THR A 171 -19.16 10.20 -7.94
N VAL A 172 -19.43 8.92 -8.22
CA VAL A 172 -18.36 7.91 -8.30
C VAL A 172 -18.65 6.95 -9.43
N VAL A 173 -17.66 6.78 -10.31
CA VAL A 173 -17.62 5.86 -11.44
C VAL A 173 -17.73 4.40 -10.95
N SER A 174 -18.91 3.96 -10.52
CA SER A 174 -19.20 2.54 -10.29
C SER A 174 -20.03 2.04 -11.47
N ARG A 175 -19.36 1.36 -12.40
CA ARG A 175 -20.02 0.62 -13.47
C ARG A 175 -20.94 -0.44 -12.84
N LYS A 176 -22.20 -0.53 -13.28
CA LYS A 176 -23.06 -1.69 -13.03
C LYS A 176 -22.31 -2.95 -13.49
N LEU A 177 -22.01 -3.87 -12.57
CA LEU A 177 -21.37 -5.14 -12.87
C LEU A 177 -22.44 -6.23 -12.98
N ASP A 178 -22.40 -6.99 -14.08
CA ASP A 178 -23.30 -8.11 -14.33
C ASP A 178 -23.20 -9.18 -13.23
N HIS A 179 -24.38 -9.67 -12.82
CA HIS A 179 -24.52 -10.69 -11.79
C HIS A 179 -23.75 -11.97 -12.17
N THR A 180 -22.73 -12.32 -11.38
CA THR A 180 -21.90 -13.51 -11.61
C THR A 180 -22.32 -14.64 -10.66
N ASN A 181 -22.62 -15.82 -11.21
CA ASN A 181 -23.03 -17.05 -10.49
C ASN A 181 -21.92 -17.72 -9.65
N GLN A 182 -20.76 -17.10 -9.50
CA GLN A 182 -19.69 -17.60 -8.62
C GLN A 182 -19.93 -17.08 -7.19
N PHE A 183 -19.74 -17.95 -6.19
CA PHE A 183 -19.97 -17.67 -4.76
C PHE A 183 -21.42 -17.29 -4.41
N CYS A 184 -22.42 -18.06 -4.87
CA CYS A 184 -23.85 -17.81 -4.59
C CYS A 184 -24.22 -17.73 -3.11
N PHE A 185 -23.38 -18.28 -2.21
CA PHE A 185 -23.60 -18.13 -0.77
C PHE A 185 -23.50 -16.68 -0.28
N LEU A 186 -22.76 -15.81 -0.98
CA LEU A 186 -22.65 -14.39 -0.65
C LEU A 186 -23.90 -13.61 -1.06
N ASP A 187 -24.66 -14.11 -2.04
CA ASP A 187 -25.94 -13.51 -2.46
C ASP A 187 -27.03 -13.64 -1.39
N LYS A 188 -26.80 -14.43 -0.32
CA LYS A 188 -27.66 -14.43 0.87
C LYS A 188 -27.73 -13.08 1.58
N THR A 189 -26.76 -12.19 1.35
CA THR A 189 -26.67 -10.89 2.02
C THR A 189 -27.52 -9.80 1.39
N THR A 190 -27.83 -9.94 0.10
CA THR A 190 -28.67 -9.02 -0.67
C THR A 190 -30.16 -9.31 -0.48
N MET A 191 -30.50 -10.41 0.20
CA MET A 191 -31.88 -10.78 0.49
C MET A 191 -32.47 -9.83 1.53
N GLU A 192 -33.46 -9.06 1.07
CA GLU A 192 -34.28 -8.18 1.89
C GLU A 192 -35.13 -9.01 2.87
N LYS A 193 -35.08 -8.66 4.15
CA LYS A 193 -35.99 -9.16 5.18
C LYS A 193 -36.76 -7.99 5.77
N GLU A 194 -38.03 -8.20 6.09
CA GLU A 194 -38.92 -7.23 6.73
C GLU A 194 -38.36 -6.70 8.08
N SER A 195 -37.45 -7.45 8.72
CA SER A 195 -36.75 -7.08 9.97
C SER A 195 -35.48 -6.22 9.79
N ASP A 196 -35.11 -5.85 8.57
CA ASP A 196 -33.92 -5.04 8.26
C ASP A 196 -34.20 -3.52 8.25
N HIS A 197 -35.47 -3.12 8.25
CA HIS A 197 -35.90 -1.74 8.50
C HIS A 197 -35.90 -1.47 10.00
N SER A 198 -35.03 -0.57 10.47
CA SER A 198 -35.21 0.06 11.78
C SER A 198 -35.60 1.52 11.56
N ASN A 199 -36.77 1.93 12.05
CA ASN A 199 -37.26 3.30 11.95
C ASN A 199 -37.26 3.91 10.52
N GLY A 200 -37.68 3.14 9.50
CA GLY A 200 -37.90 3.68 8.15
C GLY A 200 -36.65 3.85 7.27
N SER A 201 -35.44 3.60 7.78
CA SER A 201 -34.20 3.57 6.98
C SER A 201 -33.54 2.19 6.99
N VAL A 202 -32.95 1.80 5.87
CA VAL A 202 -32.22 0.53 5.73
C VAL A 202 -30.89 0.61 6.48
N ASN A 203 -30.60 -0.37 7.35
CA ASN A 203 -29.31 -0.47 8.03
C ASN A 203 -28.23 -1.07 7.11
N PRO A 204 -27.16 -0.32 6.74
CA PRO A 204 -26.11 -0.81 5.83
C PRO A 204 -25.27 -1.97 6.42
N TRP A 205 -25.36 -2.22 7.74
CA TRP A 205 -24.70 -3.32 8.45
C TRP A 205 -25.55 -4.60 8.55
N ARG A 206 -26.78 -4.57 8.03
CA ARG A 206 -27.72 -5.72 8.04
C ARG A 206 -28.19 -6.07 6.63
N LEU A 207 -28.28 -5.07 5.75
CA LEU A 207 -28.54 -5.23 4.32
C LEU A 207 -27.40 -4.57 3.53
N SER A 208 -26.81 -5.32 2.60
CA SER A 208 -25.75 -4.81 1.72
C SER A 208 -26.26 -4.79 0.27
N THR A 209 -25.86 -3.76 -0.48
CA THR A 209 -26.23 -3.61 -1.90
C THR A 209 -25.52 -4.65 -2.77
N VAL A 210 -26.14 -4.99 -3.90
CA VAL A 210 -25.61 -5.96 -4.87
C VAL A 210 -24.21 -5.58 -5.36
N THR A 211 -23.96 -4.28 -5.56
CA THR A 211 -22.65 -3.76 -6.00
C THR A 211 -21.54 -4.10 -5.01
N HIS A 212 -21.75 -3.86 -3.71
CA HIS A 212 -20.72 -4.16 -2.70
C HIS A 212 -20.45 -5.66 -2.55
N VAL A 213 -21.48 -6.49 -2.77
CA VAL A 213 -21.33 -7.96 -2.73
C VAL A 213 -20.55 -8.47 -3.93
N VAL A 214 -20.78 -7.91 -5.11
CA VAL A 214 -20.02 -8.23 -6.32
C VAL A 214 -18.56 -7.78 -6.18
N ASP A 215 -18.31 -6.58 -5.65
CA ASP A 215 -16.94 -6.11 -5.38
C ASP A 215 -16.18 -7.06 -4.43
N MET A 216 -16.84 -7.53 -3.37
CA MET A 216 -16.25 -8.50 -2.44
C MET A 216 -16.00 -9.86 -3.10
N LYS A 217 -16.88 -10.32 -3.99
CA LYS A 217 -16.66 -11.55 -4.78
C LYS A 217 -15.39 -11.42 -5.63
N TRP A 218 -15.19 -10.30 -6.33
CA TRP A 218 -13.99 -10.06 -7.12
C TRP A 218 -12.72 -10.06 -6.28
N ILE A 219 -12.75 -9.46 -5.09
CA ILE A 219 -11.61 -9.48 -4.16
C ILE A 219 -11.26 -10.90 -3.74
N ILE A 220 -12.28 -11.72 -3.39
CA ILE A 220 -12.08 -13.12 -3.02
C ILE A 220 -11.48 -13.92 -4.19
N CYS A 221 -11.96 -13.68 -5.42
CA CYS A 221 -11.39 -14.28 -6.63
C CYS A 221 -9.92 -13.90 -6.87
N MET A 222 -9.49 -12.70 -6.44
CA MET A 222 -8.11 -12.24 -6.58
C MET A 222 -7.18 -12.77 -5.48
N LEU A 223 -7.69 -13.26 -4.34
CA LEU A 223 -6.86 -13.78 -3.24
C LEU A 223 -5.86 -14.88 -3.64
N PRO A 224 -6.21 -15.87 -4.48
CA PRO A 224 -5.26 -16.88 -4.94
C PRO A 224 -4.11 -16.28 -5.76
N VAL A 225 -4.39 -15.27 -6.59
CA VAL A 225 -3.37 -14.57 -7.37
C VAL A 225 -2.43 -13.79 -6.44
N LEU A 226 -2.99 -13.12 -5.43
CA LEU A 226 -2.21 -12.45 -4.39
C LEU A 226 -1.33 -13.43 -3.60
N ALA A 227 -1.86 -14.61 -3.25
CA ALA A 227 -1.10 -15.65 -2.55
C ALA A 227 0.10 -16.16 -3.39
N ASN A 228 -0.10 -16.39 -4.68
CA ASN A 228 1.01 -16.73 -5.59
C ASN A 228 2.05 -15.61 -5.69
N GLY A 229 1.59 -14.35 -5.67
CA GLY A 229 2.46 -13.18 -5.61
C GLY A 229 3.36 -13.14 -4.36
N ILE A 230 2.87 -13.61 -3.20
CA ILE A 230 3.67 -13.71 -1.97
C ILE A 230 4.84 -14.68 -2.18
N ILE A 231 4.58 -15.87 -2.73
CA ILE A 231 5.61 -16.89 -2.98
C ILE A 231 6.70 -16.33 -3.90
N PHE A 232 6.30 -15.68 -4.99
CA PHE A 232 7.25 -15.06 -5.93
C PHE A 232 8.13 -14.00 -5.25
N ASN A 233 7.52 -13.11 -4.45
CA ASN A 233 8.26 -12.07 -3.73
C ASN A 233 9.26 -12.67 -2.72
N THR A 234 8.88 -13.73 -2.01
CA THR A 234 9.77 -14.44 -1.09
C THR A 234 11.00 -14.99 -1.82
N ILE A 235 10.79 -15.71 -2.94
CA ILE A 235 11.89 -16.27 -3.73
C ILE A 235 12.81 -15.17 -4.25
N PHE A 236 12.25 -14.09 -4.80
CA PHE A 236 13.02 -12.98 -5.31
C PHE A 236 13.91 -12.33 -4.24
N ARG A 237 13.39 -12.18 -3.00
CA ARG A 237 14.16 -11.67 -1.86
C ARG A 237 15.29 -12.62 -1.42
N HIS A 238 15.06 -13.92 -1.46
CA HIS A 238 16.10 -14.91 -1.16
C HIS A 238 17.24 -14.86 -2.18
N LEU A 239 16.93 -14.69 -3.46
CA LEU A 239 17.93 -14.63 -4.52
C LEU A 239 18.93 -13.48 -4.30
N SER A 240 18.46 -12.28 -3.94
CA SER A 240 19.35 -11.13 -3.72
C SER A 240 20.30 -11.32 -2.53
N ASN A 241 19.83 -11.94 -1.44
CA ASN A 241 20.67 -12.19 -0.26
C ASN A 241 21.67 -13.33 -0.51
N LEU A 242 21.23 -14.43 -1.13
CA LEU A 242 22.09 -15.57 -1.45
C LEU A 242 23.22 -15.16 -2.41
N PHE A 243 22.90 -14.35 -3.42
CA PHE A 243 23.91 -13.85 -4.35
C PHE A 243 24.99 -13.02 -3.63
N LEU A 244 24.62 -12.19 -2.65
CA LEU A 244 25.57 -11.39 -1.89
C LEU A 244 26.49 -12.27 -1.02
N LEU A 245 25.92 -13.30 -0.37
CA LEU A 245 26.67 -14.27 0.41
C LEU A 245 27.62 -15.13 -0.44
N GLU A 246 27.20 -15.52 -1.65
CA GLU A 246 28.04 -16.28 -2.59
C GLU A 246 29.24 -15.43 -3.05
N VAL A 247 29.00 -14.15 -3.37
CA VAL A 247 30.07 -13.20 -3.73
C VAL A 247 31.05 -13.03 -2.56
N GLU A 248 30.57 -12.87 -1.34
CA GLU A 248 31.43 -12.77 -0.15
C GLU A 248 32.29 -14.02 0.07
N TYR A 249 31.75 -15.22 -0.22
CA TYR A 249 32.50 -16.47 -0.13
C TYR A 249 33.54 -16.64 -1.26
N MET A 250 33.28 -16.08 -2.44
CA MET A 250 34.22 -16.11 -3.57
C MET A 250 35.37 -15.10 -3.44
N ASP A 251 35.14 -14.00 -2.72
CA ASP A 251 36.15 -12.96 -2.45
C ASP A 251 37.07 -13.28 -1.24
N ALA A 252 36.77 -14.33 -0.47
CA ALA A 252 37.52 -14.79 0.71
C ALA A 252 38.60 -15.84 0.37
#